data_AF-A0A8Q3SHQ7-F1
#
_entry.id   AF-A0A8Q3SHQ7-F1
#
_cell.length_a   1.000
_cell.length_b   1.000
_cell.length_c   1.000
_cell.angle_alpha   90.00
_cell.angle_beta   90.00
_cell.angle_gamma   90.00
#
_symmetry.space_group_name_H-M   'P 1'
#
loop_
_entity.id
_entity.type
_entity.pdbx_description
1 polymer ?
#
loop_
_entity_poly.entity_id
_entity_poly.type
_entity_poly.pdbx_seq_one_letter_code
_entity_poly.pdbx_strand_id
1 'polypeptide(L)' 'MGLGVSAEQPAGGAEGFHLHGVQENSPAQQAGLEPYFDFIITIGHSRL' A
#
# COMPACT_ATOMS: atom_id res chain seq x y z
N MET A 1 6.81 6.93 -21.12
CA MET A 1 5.61 6.44 -20.43
C MET A 1 5.74 6.82 -18.95
N GLY A 2 4.70 7.40 -18.34
CA GLY A 2 4.58 7.51 -16.88
C GLY A 2 5.02 8.83 -16.24
N LEU A 3 4.39 9.96 -16.59
CA LEU A 3 4.35 11.14 -15.70
C LEU A 3 2.95 11.18 -15.07
N GLY A 4 2.69 10.23 -14.16
CA GLY A 4 1.47 10.25 -13.36
C GLY A 4 1.62 11.32 -12.27
N VAL A 5 0.59 12.15 -12.08
CA VAL A 5 0.53 13.04 -10.92
C VAL A 5 0.36 12.19 -9.66
N SER A 6 1.07 12.52 -8.57
CA SER A 6 0.85 11.86 -7.29
C SER A 6 -0.59 12.08 -6.84
N ALA A 7 -1.25 11.02 -6.39
CA ALA A 7 -2.53 11.15 -5.71
C ALA A 7 -2.36 12.02 -4.47
N GLU A 8 -3.40 12.78 -4.11
CA GLU A 8 -3.42 13.52 -2.84
C GLU A 8 -3.23 12.52 -1.69
N GLN A 9 -2.17 12.71 -0.91
CA GLN A 9 -1.95 11.87 0.26
C GLN A 9 -2.84 12.35 1.41
N PRO A 10 -3.50 11.42 2.14
CA PRO A 10 -4.11 11.76 3.42
C PRO A 10 -3.05 12.38 4.34
N ALA A 11 -3.45 13.34 5.19
CA ALA A 11 -2.54 14.10 6.04
C ALA A 11 -1.52 13.19 6.77
N GLY A 12 -0.24 13.32 6.42
CA GLY A 12 0.85 12.44 6.87
C GLY A 12 1.73 12.05 5.69
N GLY A 13 3.05 12.19 5.83
CA GLY A 13 4.05 12.14 4.74
C GLY A 13 4.07 10.85 3.90
N ALA A 14 5.04 10.72 2.99
CA ALA A 14 5.13 9.65 1.98
C ALA A 14 5.55 8.25 2.51
N GLU A 15 5.37 7.99 3.80
CA GLU A 15 5.90 6.81 4.50
C GLU A 15 4.87 5.66 4.52
N GLY A 16 5.31 4.40 4.61
CA GLY A 16 4.40 3.26 4.71
C GLY A 16 5.13 1.93 4.63
N PHE A 17 4.41 0.84 4.90
CA PHE A 17 4.96 -0.51 4.79
C PHE A 17 4.91 -0.99 3.35
N HIS A 18 6.07 -1.07 2.71
CA HIS A 18 6.20 -1.62 1.36
C HIS A 18 5.99 -3.13 1.37
N LEU A 19 5.10 -3.63 0.51
CA LEU A 19 4.84 -5.06 0.38
C LEU A 19 5.95 -5.72 -0.45
N HIS A 20 6.78 -6.56 0.18
CA HIS A 20 7.81 -7.33 -0.52
C HIS A 20 7.32 -8.65 -1.11
N GLY A 21 6.21 -9.18 -0.58
CA GLY A 21 5.69 -10.49 -0.97
C GLY A 21 4.29 -10.71 -0.40
N VAL A 22 3.51 -11.55 -1.08
CA VAL A 22 2.18 -11.99 -0.65
C VAL A 22 2.12 -13.51 -0.79
N GLN A 23 1.68 -14.19 0.26
CA GLN A 23 1.57 -15.65 0.25
C GLN A 23 0.29 -16.11 -0.45
N GLU A 24 0.34 -17.23 -1.15
CA GLU A 24 -0.84 -17.84 -1.78
C GLU A 24 -1.89 -18.24 -0.73
N ASN A 25 -3.16 -18.05 -1.07
CA ASN A 25 -4.34 -18.26 -0.23
C ASN A 25 -4.36 -17.44 1.07
N SER A 26 -3.55 -16.37 1.16
CA SER A 26 -3.54 -15.50 2.33
C SER A 26 -4.63 -14.42 2.27
N PRO A 27 -5.03 -13.85 3.42
CA PRO A 27 -5.92 -12.68 3.44
C PRO A 27 -5.39 -11.50 2.62
N ALA A 28 -4.06 -11.33 2.54
CA ALA A 28 -3.43 -10.31 1.72
C ALA A 28 -3.70 -10.54 0.22
N GLN A 29 -3.60 -11.80 -0.25
CA GLN A 29 -3.94 -12.14 -1.63
C GLN A 29 -5.45 -11.93 -1.91
N GLN A 30 -6.31 -12.33 -0.98
CA GLN A 30 -7.76 -12.18 -1.11
C GLN A 30 -8.19 -10.70 -1.09
N ALA A 31 -7.45 -9.84 -0.38
CA ALA A 31 -7.63 -8.40 -0.37
C ALA A 31 -7.07 -7.71 -1.64
N GLY A 32 -6.39 -8.45 -2.52
CA GLY A 32 -5.83 -7.93 -3.76
C GLY A 32 -4.52 -7.17 -3.59
N LEU A 33 -3.80 -7.37 -2.48
CA LEU A 33 -2.50 -6.71 -2.28
C LEU A 33 -1.48 -7.22 -3.29
N GLU A 34 -0.81 -6.29 -3.96
CA GLU A 34 0.22 -6.56 -4.96
C GLU A 34 1.61 -6.32 -4.37
N PRO A 35 2.48 -7.35 -4.35
CA PRO A 35 3.86 -7.14 -3.95
C PRO A 35 4.56 -6.15 -4.90
N TYR A 36 5.57 -5.46 -4.39
CA TYR A 36 6.35 -4.42 -5.05
C TYR A 36 5.61 -3.11 -5.36
N PHE A 37 4.31 -3.13 -5.64
CA PHE A 37 3.57 -1.91 -6.00
C PHE A 37 2.85 -1.28 -4.81
N ASP A 38 2.30 -2.09 -3.92
CA ASP A 38 1.46 -1.59 -2.83
C ASP A 38 2.25 -1.18 -1.59
N PHE A 39 1.72 -0.16 -0.89
CA PHE A 39 2.16 0.32 0.41
C PHE A 39 0.97 0.36 1.38
N ILE A 40 1.13 -0.23 2.56
CA ILE A 40 0.14 -0.09 3.64
C ILE A 40 0.47 1.18 4.43
N ILE A 41 -0.43 2.16 4.37
CA ILE A 41 -0.25 3.47 5.01
C ILE A 41 -1.12 3.68 6.26
N THR A 42 -2.23 2.95 6.41
CA THR A 42 -3.18 3.15 7.51
C THR A 42 -3.79 1.83 7.95
N ILE A 43 -4.03 1.67 9.26
CA ILE A 43 -4.83 0.57 9.81
C ILE A 43 -5.77 1.10 10.91
N GLY A 44 -7.06 0.75 10.85
CA GLY A 44 -8.02 1.09 11.91
C GLY A 44 -8.07 2.58 12.28
N HIS A 45 -8.04 3.46 11.28
CA HIS A 45 -7.96 4.93 11.40
C HIS A 45 -6.62 5.52 11.88
N SER A 46 -5.60 4.70 12.13
CA SER A 46 -4.26 5.15 12.53
C SER A 46 -3.30 5.18 11.34
N ARG A 47 -2.63 6.32 11.13
CA ARG A 47 -1.53 6.46 10.16
C ARG A 47 -0.29 5.72 10.68
N LEU A 48 0.32 4.93 9.81
CA LEU A 48 1.58 4.22 10.06
C LEU A 48 2.80 5.06 9.71
#